data_AF-A0A956P246-F1
#
_entry.id   AF-A0A956P246-F1
#
_cell.length_a   1.000
_cell.length_b   1.000
_cell.length_c   1.000
_cell.angle_alpha   90.00
_cell.angle_beta   90.00
_cell.angle_gamma   90.00
#
_symmetry.space_group_name_H-M   'P 1'
#
loop_
_entity.id
_entity.type
_entity.pdbx_description
1 polymer ?
#
loop_
_entity_poly.entity_id
_entity_poly.type
_entity_poly.pdbx_seq_one_letter_code
_entity_poly.pdbx_strand_id
1 'polypeptide(L)'
;MLRPALIALLVSAAPLAAQADPLAGGIAAMERWDLAAARTLLTEAVRRDPGSYEANWRLAHVLVDLGKVVPDSLPDAARDSLYALAESYARRGVAANPDGADGHFVLANAIGRVALTKSKRERVEGAVEIRNEALKALGLDPTHA
;
A
#
# COMPACT_ATOMS: atom_id res chain seq x y z
N MET A 1 -8.08 51.17 -44.36
CA MET A 1 -8.97 50.90 -43.21
C MET A 1 -8.64 49.53 -42.65
N LEU A 2 -7.75 49.44 -41.64
CA LEU A 2 -7.35 48.18 -41.01
C LEU A 2 -8.30 47.87 -39.85
N ARG A 3 -8.93 46.68 -39.86
CA ARG A 3 -9.66 46.12 -38.71
C ARG A 3 -8.66 45.44 -37.76
N PRO A 4 -8.62 45.76 -36.46
CA PRO A 4 -7.84 44.97 -35.52
C PRO A 4 -8.59 43.68 -35.18
N ALA A 5 -7.94 42.55 -35.38
CA ALA A 5 -8.41 41.26 -34.90
C ALA A 5 -8.16 41.16 -33.39
N LEU A 6 -9.23 41.09 -32.59
CA LEU A 6 -9.12 40.69 -31.19
C LEU A 6 -8.88 39.18 -31.13
N ILE A 7 -7.65 38.79 -30.77
CA ILE A 7 -7.38 37.43 -30.31
C ILE A 7 -7.81 37.37 -28.85
N ALA A 8 -8.98 36.77 -28.60
CA ALA A 8 -9.41 36.42 -27.25
C ALA A 8 -8.58 35.21 -26.78
N LEU A 9 -7.60 35.46 -25.92
CA LEU A 9 -6.88 34.41 -25.22
C LEU A 9 -7.82 33.80 -24.16
N LEU A 10 -8.48 32.70 -24.53
CA LEU A 10 -9.22 31.86 -23.60
C LEU A 10 -8.22 31.18 -22.65
N VAL A 11 -7.91 31.85 -21.55
CA VAL A 11 -7.33 31.19 -20.37
C VAL A 11 -8.44 30.32 -19.80
N SER A 12 -8.42 29.03 -20.14
CA SER A 12 -9.28 28.04 -19.50
C SER A 12 -8.87 27.96 -18.03
N ALA A 13 -9.58 28.68 -17.17
CA ALA A 13 -9.64 28.39 -15.75
C ALA A 13 -10.40 27.06 -15.60
N ALA A 14 -9.71 25.95 -15.86
CA ALA A 14 -10.20 24.67 -15.36
C ALA A 14 -10.44 24.87 -13.86
N PRO A 15 -11.62 24.52 -13.33
CA PRO A 15 -11.82 24.62 -11.90
C PRO A 15 -10.73 23.78 -11.27
N LEU A 16 -10.04 24.38 -10.29
CA LEU A 16 -9.29 23.65 -9.28
C LEU A 16 -10.33 22.83 -8.47
N ALA A 17 -11.01 21.87 -9.11
CA ALA A 17 -11.50 20.73 -8.40
C ALA A 17 -10.22 20.16 -7.79
N ALA A 18 -10.01 20.46 -6.50
CA ALA A 18 -8.86 20.03 -5.73
C ALA A 18 -8.53 18.62 -6.20
N GLN A 19 -7.37 18.47 -6.84
CA GLN A 19 -7.00 17.21 -7.47
C GLN A 19 -7.13 16.14 -6.39
N ALA A 20 -8.16 15.29 -6.48
CA ALA A 20 -8.61 14.49 -5.35
C ALA A 20 -7.42 13.74 -4.75
N ASP A 21 -7.25 13.83 -3.44
CA ASP A 21 -6.13 13.19 -2.76
C ASP A 21 -6.29 11.67 -2.85
N PRO A 22 -5.44 10.97 -3.61
CA PRO A 22 -5.54 9.54 -3.79
C PRO A 22 -5.28 8.79 -2.49
N LEU A 23 -4.50 9.35 -1.55
CA LEU A 23 -4.30 8.72 -0.25
C LEU A 23 -5.59 8.73 0.56
N ALA A 24 -6.21 9.90 0.74
CA ALA A 24 -7.50 10.01 1.43
C ALA A 24 -8.59 9.16 0.76
N GLY A 25 -8.66 9.17 -0.58
CA GLY A 25 -9.59 8.31 -1.33
C GLY A 25 -9.32 6.82 -1.12
N GLY A 26 -8.05 6.42 -1.06
CA GLY A 26 -7.63 5.05 -0.80
C GLY A 26 -8.03 4.58 0.60
N ILE A 27 -7.80 5.40 1.62
CA ILE A 27 -8.21 5.14 3.01
C ILE A 27 -9.73 4.96 3.09
N ALA A 28 -10.50 5.89 2.50
CA ALA A 28 -11.96 5.78 2.49
C ALA A 28 -12.46 4.53 1.76
N ALA A 29 -11.75 4.06 0.72
CA ALA A 29 -12.09 2.81 0.06
C ALA A 29 -11.79 1.58 0.93
N MET A 30 -10.70 1.58 1.72
CA MET A 30 -10.41 0.54 2.71
C MET A 30 -11.53 0.41 3.76
N GLU A 31 -12.01 1.55 4.29
CA GLU A 31 -13.11 1.57 5.26
C GLU A 31 -14.41 0.94 4.72
N ARG A 32 -14.65 1.05 3.42
CA ARG A 32 -15.80 0.44 2.73
C ARG A 32 -15.53 -0.99 2.25
N TRP A 33 -14.34 -1.53 2.50
CA TRP A 33 -13.89 -2.81 1.97
C TRP A 33 -13.89 -2.89 0.43
N ASP A 34 -13.78 -1.75 -0.25
CA ASP A 34 -13.62 -1.69 -1.70
C ASP A 34 -12.14 -1.82 -2.07
N LEU A 35 -11.63 -3.05 -1.97
CA LEU A 35 -10.21 -3.35 -2.14
C LEU A 35 -9.69 -3.01 -3.54
N ALA A 36 -10.55 -3.05 -4.56
CA ALA A 36 -10.19 -2.70 -5.93
C ALA A 36 -9.97 -1.19 -6.08
N ALA A 37 -10.89 -0.37 -5.56
CA ALA A 37 -10.71 1.08 -5.52
C ALA A 37 -9.54 1.47 -4.62
N ALA A 38 -9.40 0.85 -3.44
CA ALA A 38 -8.32 1.11 -2.51
C ALA A 38 -6.95 0.85 -3.14
N ARG A 39 -6.77 -0.30 -3.82
CA ARG A 39 -5.53 -0.62 -4.54
C ARG A 39 -5.21 0.44 -5.59
N THR A 40 -6.21 0.85 -6.38
CA THR A 40 -6.02 1.81 -7.48
C THR A 40 -5.57 3.16 -6.93
N LEU A 41 -6.26 3.67 -5.91
CA LEU A 41 -5.99 4.98 -5.31
C LEU A 41 -4.68 4.98 -4.51
N LEU A 42 -4.39 3.94 -3.73
CA LEU A 42 -3.12 3.84 -3.00
C LEU A 42 -1.92 3.64 -3.94
N THR A 43 -2.10 2.95 -5.07
CA THR A 43 -1.04 2.86 -6.11
C THR A 43 -0.75 4.24 -6.68
N GLU A 44 -1.78 5.04 -6.95
CA GLU A 44 -1.62 6.42 -7.40
C GLU A 44 -0.98 7.30 -6.33
N ALA A 45 -1.33 7.14 -5.05
CA ALA A 45 -0.68 7.83 -3.94
C ALA A 45 0.81 7.51 -3.87
N VAL A 46 1.20 6.23 -3.94
CA VAL A 46 2.60 5.81 -3.99
C VAL A 46 3.32 6.32 -5.26
N ARG A 47 2.61 6.45 -6.39
CA ARG A 47 3.20 7.01 -7.62
C ARG A 47 3.49 8.51 -7.45
N ARG A 48 2.64 9.26 -6.75
CA ARG A 48 2.83 10.68 -6.48
C ARG A 48 3.91 10.93 -5.44
N ASP A 49 3.93 10.13 -4.38
CA ASP A 49 4.96 10.14 -3.35
C ASP A 49 5.43 8.72 -3.02
N PRO A 50 6.51 8.25 -3.69
CA PRO A 50 7.07 6.93 -3.43
C PRO A 50 7.57 6.72 -2.00
N GLY A 51 7.89 7.80 -1.29
CA GLY A 51 8.38 7.78 0.09
C GLY A 51 7.27 7.88 1.15
N SER A 52 6.01 8.00 0.75
CA SER A 52 4.89 8.12 1.69
C SER A 52 4.74 6.88 2.56
N TYR A 53 5.02 6.99 3.86
CA TYR A 53 4.79 5.92 4.83
C TYR A 53 3.35 5.38 4.73
N GLU A 54 2.37 6.27 4.85
CA GLU A 54 0.94 5.96 4.82
C GLU A 54 0.52 5.23 3.54
N ALA A 55 0.96 5.71 2.37
CA ALA A 55 0.57 5.08 1.11
C ALA A 55 1.20 3.68 0.96
N ASN A 56 2.46 3.52 1.36
CA ASN A 56 3.18 2.25 1.22
C ASN A 56 2.60 1.15 2.12
N TRP A 57 2.45 1.40 3.43
CA TRP A 57 1.96 0.35 4.33
C TRP A 57 0.49 0.00 4.05
N ARG A 58 -0.34 0.99 3.70
CA ARG A 58 -1.75 0.74 3.36
C ARG A 58 -1.91 -0.02 2.05
N LEU A 59 -1.12 0.31 1.04
CA LEU A 59 -1.11 -0.47 -0.21
C LEU A 59 -0.70 -1.91 0.07
N ALA A 60 0.34 -2.12 0.90
CA ALA A 60 0.74 -3.46 1.31
C ALA A 60 -0.38 -4.23 2.02
N HIS A 61 -1.10 -3.57 2.94
CA HIS A 61 -2.25 -4.18 3.62
C HIS A 61 -3.33 -4.61 2.62
N VAL A 62 -3.73 -3.72 1.71
CA VAL A 62 -4.74 -4.03 0.68
C VAL A 62 -4.29 -5.18 -0.23
N LEU A 63 -3.00 -5.25 -0.59
CA LEU A 63 -2.46 -6.33 -1.40
C LEU A 63 -2.51 -7.68 -0.67
N VAL A 64 -2.23 -7.70 0.64
CA VAL A 64 -2.43 -8.90 1.48
C VAL A 64 -3.90 -9.33 1.48
N ASP A 65 -4.83 -8.39 1.68
CA ASP A 65 -6.27 -8.72 1.74
C ASP A 65 -6.82 -9.21 0.40
N LEU A 66 -6.37 -8.63 -0.72
CA LEU A 66 -6.68 -9.13 -2.06
C LEU A 66 -6.14 -10.55 -2.27
N GLY A 67 -4.96 -10.87 -1.75
CA GLY A 67 -4.39 -12.21 -1.82
C GLY A 67 -5.22 -13.24 -1.03
N LYS A 68 -5.75 -12.85 0.14
CA LYS A 68 -6.58 -13.73 0.99
C LYS A 68 -7.92 -14.13 0.37
N VAL A 69 -8.38 -13.42 -0.68
CA VAL A 69 -9.60 -13.80 -1.41
C VAL A 69 -9.45 -15.18 -2.06
N VAL A 70 -8.22 -15.58 -2.42
CA VAL A 70 -7.91 -16.91 -2.94
C VAL A 70 -7.45 -17.82 -1.79
N PRO A 71 -8.10 -18.98 -1.55
CA PRO A 71 -7.71 -19.88 -0.46
C PRO A 71 -6.24 -20.32 -0.53
N ASP A 72 -5.53 -20.19 0.59
CA ASP A 72 -4.09 -20.54 0.71
C ASP A 72 -3.79 -22.02 0.38
N SER A 73 -4.80 -22.90 0.41
CA SER A 73 -4.67 -24.33 0.08
C SER A 73 -4.49 -24.62 -1.41
N LEU A 74 -4.71 -23.63 -2.28
CA LEU A 74 -4.59 -23.77 -3.73
C LEU A 74 -3.35 -23.02 -4.22
N PRO A 75 -2.51 -23.61 -5.10
CA PRO A 75 -1.46 -22.86 -5.79
C PRO A 75 -2.07 -21.75 -6.65
N ASP A 76 -1.60 -20.52 -6.52
CA ASP A 76 -2.09 -19.38 -7.31
C ASP A 76 -1.00 -18.33 -7.50
N ALA A 77 -0.52 -18.18 -8.74
CA ALA A 77 0.57 -17.27 -9.05
C ALA A 77 0.18 -15.79 -8.89
N ALA A 78 -1.11 -15.44 -9.06
CA ALA A 78 -1.59 -14.07 -8.89
C ALA A 78 -1.58 -13.69 -7.41
N ARG A 79 -2.05 -14.58 -6.52
CA ARG A 79 -1.95 -14.42 -5.07
C ARG A 79 -0.49 -14.30 -4.63
N ASP A 80 0.37 -15.20 -5.08
CA ASP A 80 1.78 -15.18 -4.70
C ASP A 80 2.46 -13.87 -5.13
N SER A 81 2.07 -13.34 -6.30
CA SER A 81 2.52 -12.02 -6.77
C SER A 81 1.99 -10.87 -5.91
N LEU A 82 0.74 -10.95 -5.42
CA LEU A 82 0.18 -9.96 -4.49
C LEU A 82 0.94 -9.95 -3.17
N TYR A 83 1.25 -11.11 -2.61
CA TYR A 83 2.02 -11.22 -1.36
C TYR A 83 3.45 -10.69 -1.53
N ALA A 84 4.12 -11.00 -2.65
CA ALA A 84 5.45 -10.46 -2.93
C ALA A 84 5.45 -8.92 -3.08
N LEU A 85 4.43 -8.37 -3.75
CA LEU A 85 4.26 -6.91 -3.85
C LEU A 85 3.97 -6.29 -2.48
N ALA A 86 3.13 -6.93 -1.66
CA ALA A 86 2.83 -6.46 -0.33
C ALA A 86 4.07 -6.35 0.55
N GLU A 87 4.92 -7.39 0.56
CA GLU A 87 6.18 -7.36 1.29
C GLU A 87 7.07 -6.20 0.82
N SER A 88 7.21 -6.01 -0.50
CA SER A 88 8.00 -4.92 -1.07
C SER A 88 7.52 -3.52 -0.63
N TYR A 89 6.21 -3.26 -0.68
CA TYR A 89 5.65 -1.98 -0.24
C TYR A 89 5.71 -1.82 1.30
N ALA A 90 5.52 -2.89 2.07
CA ALA A 90 5.63 -2.82 3.52
C ALA A 90 7.07 -2.48 3.96
N ARG A 91 8.08 -3.08 3.33
CA ARG A 91 9.49 -2.74 3.55
C ARG A 91 9.78 -1.27 3.25
N ARG A 92 9.19 -0.72 2.18
CA ARG A 92 9.29 0.72 1.86
C ARG A 92 8.62 1.58 2.92
N GLY A 93 7.47 1.15 3.44
CA GLY A 93 6.79 1.81 4.56
C GLY A 93 7.70 1.89 5.79
N VAL A 94 8.21 0.76 6.27
CA VAL A 94 9.14 0.71 7.41
C VAL A 94 10.39 1.57 7.16
N ALA A 95 10.94 1.55 5.95
CA ALA A 95 12.08 2.40 5.61
C ALA A 95 11.76 3.90 5.65
N ALA A 96 10.55 4.31 5.27
CA ALA A 96 10.10 5.69 5.30
C ALA A 96 9.80 6.19 6.71
N ASN A 97 9.31 5.31 7.59
CA ASN A 97 9.08 5.61 9.01
C ASN A 97 9.34 4.37 9.87
N PRO A 98 10.58 4.21 10.40
CA PRO A 98 10.95 3.10 11.27
C PRO A 98 10.31 3.11 12.66
N ASP A 99 9.56 4.16 13.00
CA ASP A 99 8.82 4.27 14.26
C ASP A 99 7.29 4.21 14.04
N GLY A 100 6.86 3.82 12.84
CA GLY A 100 5.46 3.58 12.51
C GLY A 100 5.03 2.13 12.80
N ALA A 101 4.14 1.94 13.77
CA ALA A 101 3.69 0.62 14.19
C ALA A 101 3.00 -0.18 13.07
N ASP A 102 2.14 0.47 12.26
CA ASP A 102 1.44 -0.18 11.15
C ASP A 102 2.40 -0.74 10.09
N GLY A 103 3.47 -0.02 9.77
CA GLY A 103 4.48 -0.48 8.82
C GLY A 103 5.10 -1.80 9.26
N HIS A 104 5.51 -1.89 10.52
CA HIS A 104 6.07 -3.10 11.12
C HIS A 104 5.05 -4.24 11.17
N PHE A 105 3.81 -3.97 11.60
CA PHE A 105 2.74 -4.96 11.63
C PHE A 105 2.44 -5.53 10.24
N VAL A 106 2.26 -4.67 9.24
CA VAL A 106 1.95 -5.10 7.87
C VAL A 106 3.13 -5.83 7.24
N LEU A 107 4.38 -5.44 7.54
CA LEU A 107 5.56 -6.17 7.08
C LEU A 107 5.60 -7.60 7.66
N ALA A 108 5.36 -7.76 8.96
CA ALA A 108 5.27 -9.07 9.60
C ALA A 108 4.18 -9.94 8.94
N ASN A 109 3.00 -9.37 8.69
CA ASN A 109 1.90 -10.06 8.02
C ASN A 109 2.27 -10.48 6.58
N ALA A 110 2.84 -9.56 5.79
CA ALA A 110 3.24 -9.84 4.42
C ALA A 110 4.31 -10.94 4.31
N ILE A 111 5.35 -10.91 5.16
CA ILE A 111 6.37 -11.96 5.20
C ILE A 111 5.74 -13.32 5.57
N GLY A 112 4.83 -13.32 6.55
CA GLY A 112 4.08 -14.52 6.93
C GLY A 112 3.30 -15.14 5.78
N ARG A 113 2.69 -14.30 4.93
CA ARG A 113 1.96 -14.75 3.72
C ARG A 113 2.89 -15.28 2.65
N VAL A 114 3.99 -14.57 2.36
CA VAL A 114 5.02 -15.03 1.40
C VAL A 114 5.60 -16.38 1.82
N ALA A 115 5.82 -16.59 3.12
CA ALA A 115 6.40 -17.82 3.65
C ALA A 115 5.55 -19.08 3.39
N LEU A 116 4.25 -18.96 3.11
CA LEU A 116 3.35 -20.11 2.87
C LEU A 116 3.77 -20.94 1.65
N THR A 117 4.44 -20.34 0.68
CA THR A 117 4.89 -21.00 -0.56
C THR A 117 6.40 -21.26 -0.59
N LYS A 118 7.12 -20.97 0.49
CA LYS A 118 8.58 -21.12 0.59
C LYS A 118 9.01 -22.47 1.15
N SER A 119 10.29 -22.79 0.96
CA SER A 119 10.89 -23.98 1.56
C SER A 119 10.87 -23.92 3.08
N LYS A 120 11.04 -25.07 3.74
CA LYS A 120 11.10 -25.15 5.22
C LYS A 120 12.19 -24.25 5.81
N ARG A 121 13.35 -24.14 5.15
CA ARG A 121 14.46 -23.29 5.61
C ARG A 121 14.08 -21.81 5.54
N GLU A 122 13.59 -21.36 4.38
CA GLU A 122 13.17 -19.97 4.18
C GLU A 122 12.03 -19.57 5.13
N ARG A 123 11.12 -20.49 5.44
CA ARG A 123 10.08 -20.27 6.47
C ARG A 123 10.65 -20.01 7.86
N VAL A 124 11.71 -20.72 8.25
CA VAL A 124 12.35 -20.52 9.56
C VAL A 124 13.03 -19.16 9.61
N GLU A 125 13.70 -18.77 8.53
CA GLU A 125 14.31 -17.44 8.40
C GLU A 125 13.26 -16.33 8.46
N GLY A 126 12.18 -16.47 7.68
CA GLY A 126 11.05 -15.56 7.72
C GLY A 126 10.41 -15.46 9.11
N ALA A 127 10.33 -16.56 9.87
CA ALA A 127 9.75 -16.54 11.21
C ALA A 127 10.54 -15.66 12.21
N VAL A 128 11.86 -15.57 12.06
CA VAL A 128 12.69 -14.67 12.87
C VAL A 128 12.35 -13.22 12.56
N GLU A 129 12.27 -12.88 11.28
CA GLU A 129 11.94 -11.52 10.84
C GLU A 129 10.52 -11.13 11.26
N ILE A 130 9.52 -11.99 11.02
CA ILE A 130 8.13 -11.79 11.45
C ILE A 130 8.07 -11.47 12.95
N ARG A 131 8.79 -12.22 13.79
CA ARG A 131 8.80 -11.99 15.23
C ARG A 131 9.40 -10.62 15.58
N ASN A 132 10.50 -10.23 14.94
CA ASN A 132 11.16 -8.96 15.22
C ASN A 132 10.26 -7.77 14.85
N GLU A 133 9.66 -7.82 13.66
CA GLU A 133 8.74 -6.79 13.17
C GLU A 133 7.48 -6.70 14.05
N ALA A 134 6.86 -7.84 14.40
CA ALA A 134 5.70 -7.86 15.29
C ALA A 134 6.02 -7.29 16.69
N LEU A 135 7.18 -7.61 17.26
CA LEU A 135 7.58 -7.06 18.56
C LEU A 135 7.92 -5.57 18.49
N LYS A 136 8.48 -5.09 17.39
CA LYS A 136 8.71 -3.65 17.18
C LYS A 136 7.37 -2.91 17.05
N ALA A 137 6.39 -3.46 16.33
CA ALA A 137 5.03 -2.92 16.27
C ALA A 137 4.41 -2.81 17.68
N LEU A 138 4.43 -3.89 18.46
CA LEU A 138 3.93 -3.89 19.85
C LEU A 138 4.72 -2.96 20.79
N GLY A 139 6.01 -2.76 20.52
CA GLY A 139 6.84 -1.81 21.28
C GLY A 139 6.50 -0.34 21.00
N LEU A 140 6.06 -0.05 19.77
CA LEU A 140 5.63 1.30 19.34
C LEU A 140 4.18 1.60 19.72
N ASP A 141 3.30 0.62 19.56
CA ASP A 141 1.90 0.66 19.97
C ASP A 141 1.52 -0.68 20.63
N PRO A 142 1.49 -0.74 21.97
CA PRO A 142 1.14 -1.96 22.70
C PRO A 142 -0.31 -2.42 22.50
N THR A 143 -1.16 -1.56 21.95
CA THR A 143 -2.57 -1.84 21.66
C THR A 143 -2.84 -2.06 20.17
N HIS A 144 -1.77 -2.17 19.36
CA HIS A 144 -1.88 -2.45 17.93
C HIS A 144 -2.61 -3.78 17.73
N ALA A 145 -3.76 -3.72 17.05
CA ALA A 145 -4.74 -4.81 16.92
C ALA A 145 -4.91 -5.27 15.47
#